data_AF-A0A315EPJ4-F1
#
_entry.id   AF-A0A315EPJ4-F1
#
_cell.length_a   1.000
_cell.length_b   1.000
_cell.length_c   1.000
_cell.angle_alpha   90.00
_cell.angle_beta   90.00
_cell.angle_gamma   90.00
#
_symmetry.space_group_name_H-M   'P 1'
#
loop_
_entity.id
_entity.type
_entity.pdbx_description
1 polymer ?
#
loop_
_entity_poly.entity_id
_entity_poly.type
_entity_poly.pdbx_seq_one_letter_code
_entity_poly.pdbx_strand_id
1 'polypeptide(L)'
;MHDMTLTVKTAMALSSIASSATIQRKIDVLCKFGLIDKVFDDKNRRTKYLVPTAVANQYFSSLGDAMKQSLMPGKVTDEDVIVR
;
A
#
# COMPACT_ATOMS: atom_id res chain seq x y z
N MET A 1 -16.05 6.25 11.14
CA MET A 1 -15.07 5.94 10.08
C MET A 1 -13.84 5.26 10.69
N HIS A 2 -13.97 4.06 11.30
CA HIS A 2 -12.82 3.36 11.91
C HIS A 2 -12.71 1.87 11.54
N ASP A 3 -13.70 1.30 10.85
CA ASP A 3 -13.73 -0.15 10.57
C ASP A 3 -12.71 -0.64 9.53
N MET A 4 -12.04 0.26 8.80
CA MET A 4 -11.15 -0.12 7.68
C MET A 4 -9.71 0.36 7.82
N THR A 5 -9.33 0.93 8.96
CA THR A 5 -7.98 1.47 9.20
C THR A 5 -7.14 0.54 10.07
N LEU A 6 -5.97 0.13 9.58
CA LEU A 6 -5.04 -0.72 10.32
C LEU A 6 -4.43 0.05 11.50
N THR A 7 -4.56 -0.47 12.72
CA THR A 7 -3.89 0.13 13.88
C THR A 7 -2.43 -0.31 13.96
N VAL A 8 -1.57 0.50 14.60
CA VAL A 8 -0.16 0.11 14.87
C VAL A 8 -0.09 -1.20 15.65
N LYS A 9 -0.97 -1.38 16.65
CA LYS A 9 -1.03 -2.60 17.47
C LYS A 9 -1.38 -3.82 16.62
N THR A 10 -2.39 -3.71 15.77
CA THR A 10 -2.80 -4.79 14.87
C THR A 10 -1.70 -5.11 13.86
N ALA A 11 -1.04 -4.09 13.29
CA ALA A 11 0.08 -4.27 12.39
C ALA A 11 1.23 -5.04 13.05
N MET A 12 1.61 -4.67 14.27
CA MET A 12 2.66 -5.35 15.04
C MET A 12 2.32 -6.81 15.42
N ALA A 13 1.04 -7.17 15.39
CA ALA A 13 0.58 -8.54 15.64
C ALA A 13 0.65 -9.45 14.39
N LEU A 14 0.99 -8.92 13.21
CA LEU A 14 1.12 -9.68 11.95
C LEU A 14 2.41 -10.52 11.94
N SER A 15 2.45 -11.55 12.77
CA SER A 15 3.61 -12.45 12.92
C SER A 15 3.99 -13.21 11.65
N SER A 16 3.05 -13.36 10.71
CA SER A 16 3.32 -13.97 9.40
C SER A 16 4.24 -13.13 8.51
N ILE A 17 4.33 -11.82 8.76
CA ILE A 17 5.18 -10.91 7.98
C ILE A 17 6.56 -10.80 8.61
N ALA A 18 6.61 -10.49 9.91
CA ALA A 18 7.85 -10.36 10.67
C ALA A 18 7.58 -10.32 12.18
N SER A 19 8.64 -10.28 12.98
CA SER A 19 8.51 -9.99 14.41
C SER A 19 8.00 -8.58 14.66
N SER A 20 7.30 -8.39 15.78
CA SER A 20 6.72 -7.10 16.20
C SER A 20 7.75 -5.94 16.19
N ALA A 21 8.97 -6.19 16.68
CA ALA A 21 10.05 -5.20 16.65
C ALA A 21 10.49 -4.84 15.23
N THR A 22 10.50 -5.80 14.30
CA THR A 22 10.84 -5.57 12.89
C THR A 22 9.74 -4.80 12.18
N ILE A 23 8.46 -5.13 12.41
CA ILE A 23 7.32 -4.38 11.87
C ILE A 23 7.35 -2.93 12.35
N GLN A 24 7.61 -2.71 13.64
CA GLN A 24 7.73 -1.36 14.20
C GLN A 24 8.82 -0.55 13.48
N ARG A 25 10.01 -1.13 13.31
CA ARG A 25 11.11 -0.47 12.56
C ARG A 25 10.71 -0.14 11.12
N LYS A 26 9.99 -1.04 10.44
CA LYS A 26 9.54 -0.79 9.06
C LYS A 26 8.47 0.29 8.98
N ILE A 27 7.53 0.32 9.92
CA ILE A 27 6.56 1.43 10.03
C ILE A 27 7.31 2.75 10.22
N ASP A 28 8.32 2.80 11.08
CA ASP A 28 9.09 4.03 11.32
C ASP A 28 9.88 4.48 10.09
N VAL A 29 10.40 3.54 9.31
CA VAL A 29 11.02 3.82 8.00
C VAL A 29 9.99 4.40 7.03
N LEU A 30 8.82 3.77 6.89
CA LEU A 30 7.77 4.26 5.98
C LEU A 30 7.26 5.66 6.37
N CYS A 31 7.16 5.95 7.67
CA CYS A 31 6.86 7.30 8.16
C CYS A 31 7.97 8.30 7.80
N LYS A 32 9.25 7.92 7.98
CA LYS A 32 10.38 8.79 7.61
C LYS A 32 10.40 9.15 6.13
N PHE A 33 9.96 8.23 5.26
CA PHE A 33 9.85 8.46 3.83
C PHE A 33 8.55 9.19 3.42
N GLY A 34 7.68 9.54 4.37
CA GLY A 34 6.41 10.22 4.07
C GLY A 34 5.43 9.35 3.29
N LEU A 35 5.54 8.03 3.38
CA LEU A 35 4.63 7.08 2.71
C LEU A 35 3.41 6.74 3.55
N ILE A 36 3.55 6.78 4.88
CA ILE A 36 2.45 6.56 5.83
C ILE A 36 2.50 7.59 6.96
N ASP A 37 1.32 7.95 7.46
CA ASP A 37 1.16 8.76 8.67
C ASP A 37 0.50 7.96 9.80
N LYS A 38 0.75 8.42 11.03
CA LYS A 38 0.14 7.89 12.25
C LYS A 38 -0.87 8.92 12.77
N VAL A 39 -2.15 8.63 12.59
CA VAL A 39 -3.24 9.49 13.09
C VAL A 39 -3.90 8.85 14.31
N PHE A 40 -4.62 9.64 15.11
CA PHE A 40 -5.38 9.16 16.25
C PHE A 40 -6.80 9.71 16.18
N ASP A 41 -7.77 8.97 16.73
CA ASP A 41 -9.12 9.48 16.93
C ASP A 41 -9.06 10.54 18.05
N ASP A 42 -9.69 11.69 17.85
CA ASP A 42 -9.70 12.77 18.83
C ASP A 42 -10.38 12.33 20.14
N LYS A 43 -11.29 11.35 20.06
CA LYS A 43 -11.91 10.70 21.23
C LYS A 43 -10.99 9.68 21.92
N ASN A 44 -9.98 9.16 21.22
CA ASN A 44 -9.07 8.14 21.74
C ASN A 44 -7.64 8.30 21.20
N ARG A 45 -6.86 9.13 21.89
CA ARG A 45 -5.44 9.37 21.59
C ARG A 45 -4.51 8.19 21.87
N ARG A 46 -5.01 7.11 22.50
CA ARG A 46 -4.20 5.90 22.79
C ARG A 46 -4.05 5.00 21.57
N THR A 47 -4.99 5.05 20.64
CA THR A 47 -4.95 4.23 19.43
C THR A 47 -4.37 5.03 18.27
N LYS A 48 -3.25 4.55 17.74
CA LYS A 48 -2.64 5.07 16.51
C LYS A 48 -3.08 4.23 15.32
N TYR A 49 -3.58 4.90 14.30
CA TYR A 49 -3.98 4.33 13.02
C TYR A 49 -2.92 4.66 11.97
N LEU A 50 -2.66 3.69 11.09
CA LEU A 50 -1.78 3.85 9.94
C LEU A 50 -2.62 4.26 8.75
N VAL A 51 -2.26 5.38 8.11
CA VAL A 51 -2.91 5.86 6.90
C VAL A 51 -1.87 6.12 5.81
N PRO A 52 -2.10 5.70 4.56
CA PRO A 52 -1.21 6.04 3.45
C PRO A 52 -1.31 7.54 3.15
N THR A 53 -0.18 8.15 2.83
CA THR A 53 -0.15 9.56 2.40
C THR A 53 -0.64 9.72 0.96
N ALA A 54 -0.90 10.95 0.53
CA ALA A 54 -1.24 11.24 -0.85
C ALA A 54 -0.16 10.73 -1.84
N VAL A 55 1.11 10.85 -1.46
CA VAL A 55 2.26 10.37 -2.26
C VAL A 55 2.20 8.86 -2.44
N ALA A 56 1.95 8.11 -1.35
CA ALA A 56 1.82 6.66 -1.43
C ALA A 56 0.62 6.25 -2.30
N ASN A 57 -0.52 6.91 -2.15
CA ASN A 57 -1.71 6.62 -2.96
C ASN A 57 -1.45 6.86 -4.45
N GLN A 58 -0.78 7.96 -4.81
CA GLN A 58 -0.41 8.26 -6.19
C GLN A 58 0.56 7.21 -6.77
N TYR A 59 1.56 6.80 -5.97
CA TYR A 59 2.51 5.75 -6.37
C TYR A 59 1.78 4.44 -6.66
N PHE A 60 0.91 3.98 -5.75
CA PHE A 60 0.16 2.73 -5.92
C PHE A 60 -0.87 2.80 -7.05
N SER A 61 -1.47 3.96 -7.31
CA SER A 61 -2.33 4.16 -8.49
C SER A 61 -1.54 3.94 -9.79
N SER A 62 -0.39 4.59 -9.91
CA SER A 62 0.48 4.49 -11.10
C SER A 62 1.00 3.08 -11.29
N LEU A 63 1.40 2.41 -10.20
CA LEU A 63 1.81 1.01 -10.21
C LEU A 63 0.68 0.09 -10.67
N GLY A 64 -0.54 0.31 -10.17
CA GLY A 64 -1.72 -0.44 -10.56
C GLY A 64 -2.03 -0.33 -12.05
N ASP A 65 -1.89 0.86 -12.62
CA ASP A 65 -2.10 1.07 -14.06
C ASP A 65 -1.01 0.39 -14.90
N ALA A 66 0.26 0.47 -14.48
CA ALA A 66 1.35 -0.27 -15.12
C ALA A 66 1.16 -1.79 -15.05
N MET A 67 0.69 -2.31 -13.91
CA MET A 67 0.37 -3.73 -13.76
C MET A 67 -0.76 -4.17 -14.68
N LYS A 68 -1.82 -3.36 -14.83
CA LYS A 68 -2.92 -3.64 -15.78
C LYS A 68 -2.42 -3.67 -17.22
N GLN A 69 -1.58 -2.72 -17.62
CA GLN A 69 -1.00 -2.67 -18.95
C GLN A 69 -0.12 -3.90 -19.24
N SER A 70 0.63 -4.37 -18.24
CA SER A 70 1.45 -5.59 -18.35
C SER A 70 0.62 -6.87 -18.42
N LEU A 71 -0.49 -6.93 -17.67
CA LEU A 71 -1.38 -8.09 -17.65
C LEU A 71 -2.30 -8.16 -18.89
N MET A 72 -2.56 -7.03 -19.55
CA MET A 72 -3.18 -7.06 -20.86
C MET A 72 -2.17 -7.71 -21.81
N PRO A 73 -2.38 -8.97 -22.27
CA PRO A 73 -1.59 -9.47 -23.37
C PRO A 73 -1.73 -8.42 -24.47
N GLY A 74 -0.60 -7.94 -25.00
CA GLY A 74 -0.59 -6.94 -26.06
C GLY A 74 -1.65 -7.36 -27.07
N LYS A 75 -2.56 -6.45 -27.42
CA LYS A 75 -3.61 -6.77 -28.40
C LYS A 75 -2.92 -7.45 -29.57
N VAL A 76 -3.12 -8.75 -29.71
CA VAL A 76 -2.86 -9.43 -30.97
C VAL A 76 -3.94 -8.84 -31.86
N THR A 77 -3.59 -7.75 -32.51
CA THR A 77 -4.35 -7.27 -33.64
C THR A 77 -4.30 -8.41 -34.63
N ASP A 78 -5.42 -9.09 -34.83
CA ASP A 78 -5.64 -10.14 -35.84
C ASP A 78 -5.40 -9.66 -37.29
N GLU A 79 -4.71 -8.53 -37.49
CA GLU A 79 -4.41 -7.92 -38.79
C GLU A 79 -2.95 -8.03 -39.25
N ASP A 80 -2.06 -8.70 -38.50
CA ASP A 80 -0.71 -9.04 -39.03
C ASP A 80 -0.71 -10.38 -39.79
N VAL A 81 -1.72 -10.58 -40.65
CA VAL A 81 -1.61 -11.48 -41.80
C VAL A 81 -0.88 -10.72 -42.90
N ILE A 82 0.45 -10.81 -42.93
CA ILE A 82 1.21 -10.61 -44.16
C ILE A 82 1.89 -11.92 -44.49
N VAL A 83 1.19 -12.73 -45.29
CA VAL A 83 1.81 -13.70 -46.18
C VAL A 83 2.66 -12.91 -47.18
N ARG A 84 3.98 -12.92 -47.04
CA ARG A 84 4.97 -12.93 -48.13
C ARG A 84 6.29 -13.50 -47.64
#